data_AF-A0A0R3F922-F1
#
_entry.id   AF-A0A0R3F922-F1
#
_cell.length_a   1.000
_cell.length_b   1.000
_cell.length_c   1.000
_cell.angle_alpha   90.00
_cell.angle_beta   90.00
_cell.angle_gamma   90.00
#
_symmetry.space_group_name_H-M   'P 1'
#
loop_
_entity.id
_entity.type
_entity.pdbx_description
1 polymer ?
#
loop_
_entity_poly.entity_id
_entity_poly.type
_entity_poly.pdbx_seq_one_letter_code
_entity_poly.pdbx_strand_id
1 'polypeptide(L)'
;MKTPPIVSAPEWDMAYQQMLVEEKAFTRARDALAAKRRRMPWTEVNASYRFEGPEGPMNLLELFQGRRQLIVYRAFIDPGTGDWPAHGCTGCSLMADHIGNLAHLNARDTTLAYVSRGSQADLERIKNRMGWKIPWYTIVPESTFDRDLGVHDWHGHNAFIRDGDRVYRTYFINNRGDEAFNNTWTFLDMTALGRQETWEDSPPGYPQSPAYEWWDWHDEYGSHEPSRWFGDPDPDDPHDPRPVKPCH
;
A
#
# COMPACT_ATOMS: atom_id res chain seq x y z
N MET A 1 -8.68 30.00 8.52
CA MET A 1 -7.28 29.62 8.25
C MET A 1 -6.36 30.80 8.49
N LYS A 2 -5.31 30.61 9.29
CA LYS A 2 -4.23 31.59 9.46
C LYS A 2 -3.09 31.18 8.54
N THR A 3 -2.92 31.88 7.42
CA THR A 3 -1.89 31.57 6.43
C THR A 3 -0.49 31.92 6.97
N PRO A 4 0.57 31.27 6.44
CA PRO A 4 1.94 31.76 6.57
C PRO A 4 2.10 33.20 6.03
N PRO A 5 3.21 33.89 6.34
CA PRO A 5 3.49 35.22 5.80
C PRO A 5 3.51 35.24 4.26
N ILE A 6 2.90 36.25 3.66
CA ILE A 6 2.97 36.50 2.21
C ILE A 6 4.19 37.40 1.97
N VAL A 7 5.17 36.87 1.24
CA VAL A 7 6.49 37.50 1.05
C VAL A 7 6.80 37.72 -0.43
N SER A 8 7.85 38.49 -0.72
CA SER A 8 8.37 38.66 -2.07
C SER A 8 9.04 37.38 -2.61
N ALA A 9 9.20 37.26 -3.93
CA ALA A 9 9.87 36.11 -4.53
C ALA A 9 11.32 35.88 -4.04
N PRO A 10 12.15 36.91 -3.83
CA PRO A 10 13.48 36.72 -3.24
C PRO A 10 13.45 36.20 -1.80
N GLU A 11 12.53 36.70 -0.96
CA GLU A 11 12.37 36.21 0.41
C GLU A 11 11.88 34.75 0.44
N TRP A 12 10.98 34.40 -0.48
CA TRP A 12 10.54 33.01 -0.67
C TRP A 12 11.71 32.10 -1.08
N ASP A 13 12.53 32.50 -2.05
CA ASP A 13 13.68 31.69 -2.49
C ASP A 13 14.67 31.50 -1.34
N MET A 14 14.96 32.54 -0.56
CA MET A 14 15.80 32.41 0.64
C MET A 14 15.24 31.38 1.64
N ALA A 15 13.94 31.42 1.92
CA ALA A 15 13.30 30.45 2.82
C ALA A 15 13.31 29.02 2.23
N TYR A 16 13.08 28.89 0.92
CA TYR A 16 13.14 27.62 0.21
C TYR A 16 14.55 27.01 0.25
N GLN A 17 15.60 27.80 0.03
CA GLN A 17 16.99 27.33 0.12
C GLN A 17 17.36 26.84 1.53
N GLN A 18 16.79 27.43 2.58
CA GLN A 18 16.98 26.95 3.96
C GLN A 18 16.29 25.60 4.15
N MET A 19 15.05 25.46 3.68
CA MET A 19 14.28 24.21 3.77
C MET A 19 14.92 23.08 2.95
N LEU A 20 15.52 23.38 1.78
CA LEU A 20 16.25 22.42 0.96
C LEU A 20 17.41 21.69 1.68
N VAL A 21 17.95 22.27 2.76
CA VAL A 21 18.96 21.58 3.58
C VAL A 21 18.35 20.36 4.28
N GLU A 22 17.13 20.51 4.80
CA GLU A 22 16.40 19.44 5.47
C GLU A 22 15.93 18.37 4.49
N GLU A 23 15.45 18.75 3.29
CA GLU A 23 15.11 17.78 2.24
C GLU A 23 16.31 16.92 1.83
N LYS A 24 17.50 17.52 1.73
CA LYS A 24 18.74 16.79 1.43
C LYS A 24 19.12 15.85 2.58
N ALA A 25 18.94 16.27 3.83
CA ALA A 25 19.18 15.42 4.99
C ALA A 25 18.23 14.21 5.00
N PHE A 26 16.93 14.44 4.76
CA PHE A 26 15.92 13.39 4.64
C PHE A 26 16.23 12.40 3.51
N THR A 27 16.63 12.91 2.34
CA THR A 27 17.02 12.07 1.19
C THR A 27 18.15 11.10 1.56
N ARG A 28 19.20 11.61 2.23
CA ARG A 28 20.33 10.78 2.69
C ARG A 28 19.90 9.76 3.76
N ALA A 29 19.02 10.16 4.66
CA ALA A 29 18.47 9.25 5.68
C ALA A 29 17.65 8.11 5.03
N ARG A 30 16.84 8.42 4.03
CA ARG A 30 16.10 7.43 3.23
C ARG A 30 17.04 6.45 2.53
N ASP A 31 18.12 6.95 1.92
CA ASP A 31 19.13 6.11 1.26
C ASP A 31 19.83 5.17 2.26
N ALA A 32 20.15 5.68 3.46
CA ALA A 32 20.71 4.88 4.54
C ALA A 32 19.72 3.79 5.02
N LEU A 33 18.42 4.11 5.11
CA LEU A 33 17.39 3.12 5.44
C LEU A 33 17.27 2.04 4.36
N ALA A 34 17.24 2.42 3.07
CA ALA A 34 17.25 1.48 1.96
C ALA A 34 18.48 0.57 2.00
N ALA A 35 19.64 1.09 2.38
CA ALA A 35 20.84 0.30 2.60
C ALA A 35 20.71 -0.67 3.78
N LYS A 36 20.03 -0.31 4.86
CA LYS A 36 19.73 -1.22 5.98
C LYS A 36 18.79 -2.35 5.54
N ARG A 37 17.74 -2.04 4.76
CA ARG A 37 16.81 -3.03 4.19
C ARG A 37 17.55 -4.11 3.39
N ARG A 38 18.53 -3.73 2.56
CA ARG A 38 19.38 -4.66 1.79
C ARG A 38 20.26 -5.57 2.66
N ARG A 39 20.45 -5.26 3.94
CA ARG A 39 21.25 -6.03 4.90
C ARG A 39 20.40 -6.81 5.91
N MET A 40 19.07 -6.77 5.78
CA MET A 40 18.19 -7.56 6.63
C MET A 40 18.49 -9.05 6.44
N PRO A 41 18.46 -9.84 7.53
CA PRO A 41 18.58 -11.29 7.42
C PRO A 41 17.43 -11.85 6.60
N TRP A 42 17.71 -12.92 5.86
CA TRP A 42 16.72 -13.59 5.02
C TRP A 42 16.19 -14.83 5.72
N THR A 43 14.88 -15.05 5.62
CA THR A 43 14.23 -16.25 6.15
C THR A 43 13.81 -17.14 5.00
N GLU A 44 14.28 -18.39 4.99
CA GLU A 44 13.88 -19.36 3.97
C GLU A 44 12.39 -19.70 4.08
N VAL A 45 11.71 -19.72 2.93
CA VAL A 45 10.30 -20.07 2.82
C VAL A 45 10.19 -21.56 2.47
N ASN A 46 9.92 -22.38 3.48
CA ASN A 46 9.76 -23.83 3.32
C ASN A 46 8.31 -24.26 3.06
N ALA A 47 7.35 -23.36 3.29
CA ALA A 47 5.93 -23.66 3.11
C ALA A 47 5.55 -23.71 1.62
N SER A 48 4.72 -24.70 1.28
CA SER A 48 4.18 -24.87 -0.07
C SER A 48 2.91 -24.02 -0.27
N TYR A 49 3.07 -22.72 -0.44
CA TYR A 49 1.94 -21.84 -0.73
C TYR A 49 1.34 -22.14 -2.12
N ARG A 50 0.03 -21.96 -2.22
CA ARG A 50 -0.77 -22.25 -3.41
C ARG A 50 -1.64 -21.05 -3.72
N PHE A 51 -1.78 -20.80 -5.00
CA PHE A 51 -2.58 -19.72 -5.53
C PHE A 51 -3.33 -20.22 -6.77
N GLU A 52 -4.33 -19.46 -7.17
CA GLU A 52 -4.98 -19.60 -8.46
C GLU A 52 -4.75 -18.31 -9.26
N GLY A 53 -4.31 -18.45 -10.50
CA GLY A 53 -4.17 -17.35 -11.44
C GLY A 53 -5.11 -17.51 -12.64
N PRO A 54 -5.08 -16.56 -13.58
CA PRO A 54 -5.92 -16.61 -14.79
C PRO A 54 -5.71 -17.85 -15.65
N GLU A 55 -4.52 -18.46 -15.57
CA GLU A 55 -4.13 -19.66 -16.32
C GLU A 55 -4.24 -20.95 -15.47
N GLY A 56 -4.77 -20.86 -14.25
CA GLY A 56 -4.99 -22.00 -13.35
C GLY A 56 -4.10 -22.00 -12.10
N PRO A 57 -3.96 -23.17 -11.43
CA PRO A 57 -3.25 -23.30 -10.18
C PRO A 57 -1.75 -22.97 -10.31
N MET A 58 -1.19 -22.35 -9.27
CA MET A 58 0.21 -21.98 -9.21
C MET A 58 0.77 -21.96 -7.78
N ASN A 59 2.08 -21.81 -7.66
CA ASN A 59 2.81 -21.72 -6.40
C ASN A 59 3.61 -20.40 -6.28
N LEU A 60 4.22 -20.16 -5.12
CA LEU A 60 4.97 -18.92 -4.87
C LEU A 60 6.14 -18.70 -5.84
N LEU A 61 6.84 -19.77 -6.25
CA LEU A 61 7.97 -19.67 -7.17
C LEU A 61 7.54 -19.19 -8.56
N GLU A 62 6.35 -19.59 -9.00
CA GLU A 62 5.78 -19.20 -10.29
C GLU A 62 5.38 -17.72 -10.33
N LEU A 63 5.02 -17.13 -9.18
CA LEU A 63 4.75 -15.69 -9.06
C LEU A 63 5.98 -14.83 -9.40
N PHE A 64 7.20 -15.38 -9.34
CA PHE A 64 8.39 -14.65 -9.78
C PHE A 64 8.41 -14.40 -11.29
N GLN A 65 7.65 -15.18 -12.09
CA GLN A 65 7.64 -15.09 -13.56
C GLN A 65 9.06 -15.14 -14.17
N GLY A 66 9.89 -16.04 -13.64
CA GLY A 66 11.29 -16.22 -14.09
C GLY A 66 12.29 -15.17 -13.58
N ARG A 67 11.84 -14.14 -12.84
CA ARG A 67 12.72 -13.10 -12.27
C ARG A 67 13.34 -13.52 -10.95
N ARG A 68 14.39 -12.84 -10.52
CA ARG A 68 15.06 -13.16 -9.23
C ARG A 68 14.37 -12.57 -8.01
N GLN A 69 13.61 -11.49 -8.17
CA GLN A 69 12.97 -10.78 -7.07
C GLN A 69 11.45 -10.74 -7.25
N LEU A 70 10.73 -10.79 -6.13
CA LEU A 70 9.27 -10.73 -6.11
C LEU A 70 8.83 -9.82 -4.95
N ILE A 71 7.90 -8.92 -5.24
CA ILE A 71 7.13 -8.18 -4.24
C ILE A 71 5.70 -8.68 -4.33
N VAL A 72 5.16 -9.17 -3.21
CA VAL A 72 3.75 -9.55 -3.11
C VAL A 72 3.04 -8.57 -2.19
N TYR A 73 2.04 -7.88 -2.72
CA TYR A 73 1.09 -7.10 -1.91
C TYR A 73 -0.16 -7.92 -1.64
N ARG A 74 -0.53 -8.04 -0.37
CA ARG A 74 -1.81 -8.63 0.01
C ARG A 74 -2.85 -7.51 0.10
N ALA A 75 -3.72 -7.46 -0.90
CA ALA A 75 -4.84 -6.55 -1.01
C ALA A 75 -6.15 -7.25 -0.60
N PHE A 76 -7.00 -6.62 0.21
CA PHE A 76 -8.26 -7.23 0.67
C PHE A 76 -9.38 -7.02 -0.35
N ILE A 77 -9.49 -7.96 -1.29
CA ILE A 77 -10.64 -8.12 -2.18
C ILE A 77 -11.23 -9.49 -1.88
N ASP A 78 -12.03 -9.55 -0.83
CA ASP A 78 -12.47 -10.78 -0.19
C ASP A 78 -13.96 -10.72 0.13
N PRO A 79 -14.65 -11.86 0.18
CA PRO A 79 -16.02 -11.90 0.68
C PRO A 79 -16.14 -11.25 2.07
N GLY A 80 -17.06 -10.30 2.21
CA GLY A 80 -17.29 -9.58 3.46
C GLY A 80 -16.33 -8.42 3.76
N THR A 81 -15.47 -8.03 2.80
CA THR A 81 -14.64 -6.82 2.93
C THR A 81 -15.21 -5.68 2.09
N GLY A 82 -15.41 -4.49 2.69
CA GLY A 82 -15.92 -3.32 1.97
C GLY A 82 -17.31 -3.58 1.37
N ASP A 83 -17.57 -3.05 0.18
CA ASP A 83 -18.81 -3.32 -0.59
C ASP A 83 -18.65 -4.51 -1.55
N TRP A 84 -17.97 -5.56 -1.11
CA TRP A 84 -17.87 -6.79 -1.90
C TRP A 84 -19.29 -7.32 -2.20
N PRO A 85 -19.59 -7.76 -3.45
CA PRO A 85 -18.67 -8.04 -4.55
C PRO A 85 -18.44 -6.89 -5.55
N ALA A 86 -18.99 -5.70 -5.30
CA ALA A 86 -18.88 -4.56 -6.23
C ALA A 86 -17.46 -3.97 -6.24
N HIS A 87 -16.85 -3.84 -5.06
CA HIS A 87 -15.50 -3.34 -4.86
C HIS A 87 -14.73 -4.15 -3.81
N GLY A 88 -13.45 -3.83 -3.64
CA GLY A 88 -12.63 -4.35 -2.54
C GLY A 88 -12.47 -3.33 -1.41
N CYS A 89 -11.57 -3.59 -0.46
CA CYS A 89 -11.15 -2.58 0.51
C CYS A 89 -10.71 -1.29 -0.21
N THR A 90 -11.23 -0.15 0.24
CA THR A 90 -10.97 1.20 -0.29
C THR A 90 -9.49 1.56 -0.29
N GLY A 91 -8.78 1.36 0.83
CA GLY A 91 -7.33 1.64 0.89
C GLY A 91 -6.49 0.68 0.02
N CYS A 92 -6.90 -0.58 -0.09
CA CYS A 92 -6.25 -1.51 -1.02
C CYS A 92 -6.48 -1.12 -2.49
N SER A 93 -7.66 -0.57 -2.78
CA SER A 93 -8.03 -0.07 -4.10
C SER A 93 -7.24 1.20 -4.45
N LEU A 94 -7.13 2.14 -3.51
CA LEU A 94 -6.27 3.31 -3.62
C LEU A 94 -4.82 2.90 -3.91
N MET A 95 -4.29 1.88 -3.21
CA MET A 95 -2.95 1.36 -3.50
C MET A 95 -2.82 0.80 -4.92
N ALA A 96 -3.83 0.09 -5.41
CA ALA A 96 -3.84 -0.45 -6.77
C ALA A 96 -3.89 0.65 -7.84
N ASP A 97 -4.61 1.76 -7.58
CA ASP A 97 -4.70 2.92 -8.50
C ASP A 97 -3.34 3.57 -8.79
N HIS A 98 -2.39 3.42 -7.88
CA HIS A 98 -1.06 4.01 -7.99
C HIS A 98 -0.02 3.14 -8.70
N ILE A 99 -0.38 1.91 -9.07
CA ILE A 99 0.54 1.03 -9.80
C ILE A 99 0.46 1.33 -11.31
N GLY A 100 1.45 2.08 -11.77
CA GLY A 100 1.65 2.38 -13.19
C GLY A 100 2.33 1.24 -13.96
N ASN A 101 3.19 1.63 -14.92
CA ASN A 101 3.84 0.67 -15.80
C ASN A 101 4.96 -0.13 -15.10
N LEU A 102 4.80 -1.45 -15.04
CA LEU A 102 5.75 -2.37 -14.40
C LEU A 102 7.02 -2.65 -15.21
N ALA A 103 7.14 -2.16 -16.46
CA ALA A 103 8.29 -2.45 -17.31
C ALA A 103 9.63 -2.04 -16.67
N HIS A 104 9.68 -0.92 -15.95
CA HIS A 104 10.91 -0.46 -15.28
C HIS A 104 11.30 -1.35 -14.10
N LEU A 105 10.32 -1.85 -13.35
CA LEU A 105 10.55 -2.81 -12.27
C LEU A 105 11.03 -4.15 -12.83
N ASN A 106 10.34 -4.64 -13.87
CA ASN A 106 10.66 -5.87 -14.56
C ASN A 106 12.05 -5.85 -15.21
N ALA A 107 12.48 -4.69 -15.75
CA ALA A 107 13.81 -4.49 -16.30
C ALA A 107 14.93 -4.57 -15.24
N ARG A 108 14.58 -4.48 -13.96
CA ARG A 108 15.47 -4.71 -12.82
C ARG A 108 15.21 -6.04 -12.13
N ASP A 109 14.70 -7.01 -12.88
CA ASP A 109 14.58 -8.40 -12.45
C ASP A 109 13.73 -8.58 -11.19
N THR A 110 12.65 -7.79 -11.12
CA THR A 110 11.68 -7.79 -10.02
C THR A 110 10.26 -7.88 -10.58
N THR A 111 9.46 -8.80 -10.04
CA THR A 111 8.02 -8.91 -10.31
C THR A 111 7.24 -8.27 -9.16
N LEU A 112 6.15 -7.55 -9.47
CA LEU A 112 5.13 -7.15 -8.50
C LEU A 112 3.85 -7.97 -8.76
N ALA A 113 3.31 -8.58 -7.72
CA ALA A 113 2.09 -9.35 -7.76
C ALA A 113 1.16 -8.96 -6.60
N TYR A 114 -0.14 -8.92 -6.87
CA TYR A 114 -1.16 -8.72 -5.84
C TYR A 114 -1.82 -10.06 -5.54
N VAL A 115 -2.20 -10.28 -4.29
CA VAL A 115 -2.89 -11.50 -3.85
C VAL A 115 -4.10 -11.19 -2.98
N SER A 116 -5.19 -11.94 -3.16
CA SER A 116 -6.40 -11.82 -2.35
C SER A 116 -7.12 -13.14 -2.09
N ARG A 117 -8.09 -13.21 -1.17
CA ARG A 117 -8.91 -14.43 -0.96
C ARG A 117 -10.15 -14.48 -1.86
N GLY A 118 -10.53 -13.38 -2.51
CA GLY A 118 -11.58 -13.37 -3.54
C GLY A 118 -11.25 -14.29 -4.71
N SER A 119 -12.30 -14.83 -5.34
CA SER A 119 -12.16 -15.72 -6.50
C SER A 119 -11.49 -15.03 -7.68
N GLN A 120 -10.83 -15.76 -8.58
CA GLN A 120 -10.25 -15.17 -9.79
C GLN A 120 -11.26 -14.37 -10.61
N ALA A 121 -12.51 -14.84 -10.69
CA ALA A 121 -13.59 -14.14 -11.38
C ALA A 121 -13.96 -12.79 -10.72
N ASP A 122 -13.96 -12.72 -9.38
CA ASP A 122 -14.19 -11.47 -8.66
C ASP A 122 -13.03 -10.49 -8.86
N LEU A 123 -11.80 -10.98 -8.78
CA LEU A 123 -10.61 -10.17 -8.99
C LEU A 123 -10.56 -9.61 -10.40
N GLU A 124 -10.86 -10.42 -11.41
CA GLU A 124 -10.93 -9.97 -12.80
C GLU A 124 -12.02 -8.92 -13.01
N ARG A 125 -13.23 -9.15 -12.45
CA ARG A 125 -14.33 -8.19 -12.54
C ARG A 125 -13.93 -6.83 -11.96
N ILE A 126 -13.39 -6.81 -10.73
CA ILE A 126 -13.03 -5.56 -10.06
C ILE A 126 -11.85 -4.88 -10.78
N LYS A 127 -10.82 -5.63 -11.19
CA LYS A 127 -9.73 -5.06 -12.00
C LYS A 127 -10.22 -4.44 -13.30
N ASN A 128 -11.18 -5.06 -13.97
CA ASN A 128 -11.76 -4.52 -15.21
C ASN A 128 -12.56 -3.25 -14.94
N ARG A 129 -13.35 -3.21 -13.87
CA ARG A 129 -14.07 -2.01 -13.42
C ARG A 129 -13.11 -0.85 -13.15
N MET A 130 -12.06 -1.12 -12.36
CA MET A 130 -11.09 -0.12 -11.88
C MET A 130 -9.95 0.15 -12.87
N GLY A 131 -9.94 -0.51 -14.04
CA GLY A 131 -8.91 -0.33 -15.07
C GLY A 131 -7.52 -0.89 -14.73
N TRP A 132 -7.36 -1.64 -13.63
CA TRP A 132 -6.07 -2.14 -13.16
C TRP A 132 -5.48 -3.23 -14.06
N LYS A 133 -4.17 -3.14 -14.31
CA LYS A 133 -3.41 -4.11 -15.13
C LYS A 133 -2.39 -4.94 -14.35
N ILE A 134 -2.40 -4.82 -13.03
CA ILE A 134 -1.47 -5.51 -12.12
C ILE A 134 -1.73 -7.02 -12.16
N PRO A 135 -0.70 -7.89 -12.14
CA PRO A 135 -0.89 -9.32 -11.92
C PRO A 135 -1.56 -9.56 -10.56
N TRP A 136 -2.65 -10.34 -10.54
CA TRP A 136 -3.43 -10.54 -9.33
C TRP A 136 -3.90 -11.99 -9.21
N TYR A 137 -3.66 -12.59 -8.06
CA TYR A 137 -3.84 -14.03 -7.84
C TYR A 137 -4.68 -14.30 -6.60
N THR A 138 -5.41 -15.41 -6.61
CA THR A 138 -6.24 -15.84 -5.48
C THR A 138 -5.41 -16.72 -4.56
N ILE A 139 -5.37 -16.38 -3.28
CA ILE A 139 -4.88 -17.26 -2.21
C ILE A 139 -5.97 -18.30 -1.97
N VAL A 140 -5.72 -19.54 -2.39
CA VAL A 140 -6.70 -20.62 -2.22
C VAL A 140 -6.99 -20.87 -0.73
N PRO A 141 -8.21 -21.31 -0.35
CA PRO A 141 -8.64 -21.40 1.06
C PRO A 141 -7.66 -22.15 1.97
N GLU A 142 -7.09 -23.25 1.49
CA GLU A 142 -6.14 -24.11 2.21
C GLU A 142 -4.74 -23.50 2.36
N SER A 143 -4.40 -22.46 1.61
CA SER A 143 -3.09 -21.83 1.70
C SER A 143 -3.00 -20.94 2.94
N THR A 144 -1.85 -21.01 3.62
CA THR A 144 -1.57 -20.27 4.86
C THR A 144 -0.69 -19.03 4.63
N PHE A 145 -0.53 -18.61 3.38
CA PHE A 145 0.37 -17.53 2.95
C PHE A 145 0.20 -16.25 3.79
N ASP A 146 -1.04 -15.80 3.93
CA ASP A 146 -1.37 -14.56 4.62
C ASP A 146 -1.05 -14.62 6.12
N ARG A 147 -1.41 -15.72 6.79
CA ARG A 147 -1.10 -15.94 8.21
C ARG A 147 0.40 -16.04 8.45
N ASP A 148 1.09 -16.87 7.70
CA ASP A 148 2.52 -17.15 7.92
C ASP A 148 3.41 -15.94 7.61
N LEU A 149 2.93 -15.02 6.75
CA LEU A 149 3.66 -13.82 6.35
C LEU A 149 3.17 -12.54 7.02
N GLY A 150 2.26 -12.65 7.99
CA GLY A 150 1.80 -11.52 8.81
C GLY A 150 0.91 -10.54 8.06
N VAL A 151 0.11 -11.02 7.11
CA VAL A 151 -0.85 -10.23 6.30
C VAL A 151 -2.26 -10.85 6.30
N HIS A 152 -2.62 -11.58 7.36
CA HIS A 152 -3.96 -12.15 7.54
C HIS A 152 -4.98 -11.08 7.91
N ASP A 153 -4.68 -10.29 8.94
CA ASP A 153 -5.60 -9.26 9.45
C ASP A 153 -5.39 -7.89 8.78
N TRP A 154 -4.20 -7.66 8.22
CA TRP A 154 -3.80 -6.37 7.64
C TRP A 154 -3.08 -6.54 6.32
N HIS A 155 -3.16 -5.53 5.45
CA HIS A 155 -2.42 -5.53 4.19
C HIS A 155 -0.93 -5.30 4.43
N GLY A 156 -0.12 -5.60 3.42
CA GLY A 156 1.30 -5.32 3.45
C GLY A 156 2.05 -5.89 2.26
N HIS A 157 3.25 -5.37 2.04
CA HIS A 157 4.17 -5.79 0.99
C HIS A 157 5.25 -6.71 1.56
N ASN A 158 5.28 -7.95 1.10
CA ASN A 158 6.37 -8.88 1.35
C ASN A 158 7.33 -8.90 0.17
N ALA A 159 8.63 -8.74 0.45
CA ALA A 159 9.68 -8.82 -0.56
C ALA A 159 10.44 -10.15 -0.44
N PHE A 160 10.64 -10.80 -1.58
CA PHE A 160 11.29 -12.09 -1.71
C PHE A 160 12.42 -12.05 -2.73
N ILE A 161 13.38 -12.94 -2.54
CA ILE A 161 14.41 -13.26 -3.52
C ILE A 161 14.47 -14.78 -3.70
N ARG A 162 14.76 -15.24 -4.93
CA ARG A 162 15.03 -16.65 -5.22
C ARG A 162 16.49 -16.92 -5.58
N ASP A 163 16.96 -18.10 -5.20
CA ASP A 163 18.22 -18.69 -5.64
C ASP A 163 17.96 -20.14 -6.08
N GLY A 164 18.03 -20.39 -7.39
CA GLY A 164 17.42 -21.60 -7.97
C GLY A 164 15.95 -21.65 -7.58
N ASP A 165 15.49 -22.79 -7.06
CA ASP A 165 14.10 -22.99 -6.62
C ASP A 165 13.87 -22.67 -5.14
N ARG A 166 14.89 -22.18 -4.44
CA ARG A 166 14.79 -21.77 -3.04
C ARG A 166 14.32 -20.32 -2.97
N VAL A 167 13.34 -20.06 -2.10
CA VAL A 167 12.74 -18.74 -1.91
C VAL A 167 13.05 -18.24 -0.51
N TYR A 168 13.40 -16.97 -0.39
CA TYR A 168 13.63 -16.31 0.89
C TYR A 168 12.79 -15.05 1.01
N ARG A 169 12.16 -14.86 2.16
CA ARG A 169 11.58 -13.58 2.57
C ARG A 169 12.71 -12.68 3.06
N THR A 170 12.79 -11.48 2.50
CA THR A 170 13.90 -10.54 2.74
C THR A 170 13.44 -9.30 3.49
N TYR A 171 12.19 -8.88 3.30
CA TYR A 171 11.66 -7.69 3.94
C TYR A 171 10.13 -7.69 3.97
N PHE A 172 9.57 -6.88 4.87
CA PHE A 172 8.15 -6.66 5.04
C PHE A 172 7.88 -5.18 5.28
N ILE A 173 6.85 -4.65 4.62
CA ILE A 173 6.37 -3.29 4.75
C ILE A 173 4.87 -3.35 5.03
N ASN A 174 4.42 -2.58 6.01
CA ASN A 174 3.02 -2.41 6.36
C ASN A 174 2.79 -1.01 6.94
N ASN A 175 1.53 -0.70 7.25
CA ASN A 175 1.11 0.54 7.90
C ASN A 175 1.66 1.78 7.13
N ARG A 176 2.18 2.80 7.83
CA ARG A 176 2.79 3.98 7.21
C ARG A 176 3.94 3.68 6.24
N GLY A 177 4.57 2.51 6.36
CA GLY A 177 5.62 2.10 5.43
C GLY A 177 5.09 1.90 4.01
N ASP A 178 3.83 1.47 3.88
CA ASP A 178 3.18 1.25 2.58
C ASP A 178 2.85 2.58 1.89
N GLU A 179 2.84 3.70 2.61
CA GLU A 179 2.54 5.02 2.05
C GLU A 179 3.48 5.41 0.91
N ALA A 180 4.70 4.90 0.91
CA ALA A 180 5.67 5.14 -0.15
C ALA A 180 5.25 4.61 -1.53
N PHE A 181 4.25 3.73 -1.61
CA PHE A 181 3.73 3.17 -2.85
C PHE A 181 2.51 3.93 -3.39
N ASN A 182 2.05 4.96 -2.68
CA ASN A 182 0.94 5.81 -3.09
C ASN A 182 1.44 7.24 -3.33
N ASN A 183 1.28 7.72 -4.57
CA ASN A 183 1.79 9.03 -4.96
C ASN A 183 0.84 10.19 -4.60
N THR A 184 -0.44 9.93 -4.32
CA THR A 184 -1.41 10.96 -3.90
C THR A 184 -0.91 11.68 -2.66
N TRP A 185 -0.45 10.92 -1.67
CA TRP A 185 0.13 11.48 -0.45
C TRP A 185 1.36 12.36 -0.72
N THR A 186 2.23 11.95 -1.64
CA THR A 186 3.39 12.77 -2.03
C THR A 186 2.95 14.07 -2.70
N PHE A 187 1.92 14.04 -3.54
CA PHE A 187 1.39 15.27 -4.14
C PHE A 187 0.74 16.17 -3.10
N LEU A 188 -0.05 15.62 -2.17
CA LEU A 188 -0.70 16.37 -1.10
C LEU A 188 0.32 17.05 -0.17
N ASP A 189 1.39 16.35 0.21
CA ASP A 189 2.50 16.88 1.03
C ASP A 189 3.19 18.10 0.38
N MET A 190 3.12 18.24 -0.95
CA MET A 190 3.67 19.39 -1.67
C MET A 190 2.69 20.58 -1.74
N THR A 191 1.42 20.37 -1.42
CA THR A 191 0.41 21.43 -1.46
C THR A 191 0.40 22.24 -0.18
N ALA A 192 -0.13 23.46 -0.24
CA ALA A 192 -0.21 24.33 0.93
C ALA A 192 -1.04 23.72 2.07
N LEU A 193 -2.02 22.86 1.77
CA LEU A 193 -2.94 22.28 2.76
C LEU A 193 -2.47 20.94 3.34
N GLY A 194 -1.37 20.37 2.80
CA GLY A 194 -0.94 19.02 3.16
C GLY A 194 -2.00 17.97 2.83
N ARG A 195 -2.01 16.88 3.60
CA ARG A 195 -3.00 15.81 3.50
C ARG A 195 -4.31 16.14 4.20
N GLN A 196 -4.33 17.21 4.99
CA GLN A 196 -5.47 17.64 5.80
C GLN A 196 -5.83 16.60 6.88
N GLU A 197 -4.82 15.98 7.49
CA GLU A 197 -4.98 14.95 8.51
C GLU A 197 -4.59 15.49 9.90
N THR A 198 -5.30 15.08 10.95
CA THR A 198 -5.15 15.63 12.33
C THR A 198 -3.77 15.40 12.96
N TRP A 199 -2.97 14.46 12.46
CA TRP A 199 -1.61 14.24 12.95
C TRP A 199 -0.59 15.22 12.35
N GLU A 200 -0.94 15.94 11.27
CA GLU A 200 -0.05 16.89 10.63
C GLU A 200 0.14 18.15 11.49
N ASP A 201 1.39 18.63 11.57
CA ASP A 201 1.72 19.95 12.14
C ASP A 201 1.40 21.05 11.10
N SER A 202 0.11 21.30 10.91
CA SER A 202 -0.41 22.30 9.99
C SER A 202 -0.60 23.66 10.68
N PRO A 203 -0.49 24.79 9.94
CA PRO A 203 -0.72 26.09 10.55
C PRO A 203 -2.13 26.22 11.15
N PRO A 204 -2.33 27.10 12.15
CA PRO A 204 -3.60 27.19 12.85
C PRO A 204 -4.81 27.45 11.94
N GLY A 205 -5.86 26.63 12.11
CA GLY A 205 -7.13 26.77 11.40
C GLY A 205 -7.11 26.30 9.95
N TYR A 206 -6.13 25.47 9.57
CA TYR A 206 -6.19 24.63 8.37
C TYR A 206 -7.23 23.52 8.57
N PRO A 207 -7.95 23.11 7.52
CA PRO A 207 -8.90 22.00 7.60
C PRO A 207 -8.13 20.71 7.91
N GLN A 208 -8.61 19.94 8.89
CA GLN A 208 -8.06 18.63 9.24
C GLN A 208 -9.20 17.66 9.57
N SER A 209 -9.07 16.42 9.11
CA SER A 209 -9.91 15.27 9.47
C SER A 209 -9.03 14.15 10.05
N PRO A 210 -9.59 13.12 10.69
CA PRO A 210 -8.78 11.96 11.09
C PRO A 210 -8.08 11.32 9.89
N ALA A 211 -6.92 10.71 10.14
CA ALA A 211 -6.18 10.02 9.10
C ALA A 211 -6.94 8.80 8.60
N TYR A 212 -6.75 8.48 7.33
CA TYR A 212 -7.37 7.31 6.70
C TYR A 212 -8.89 7.29 6.62
N GLU A 213 -9.51 8.47 6.65
CA GLU A 213 -10.97 8.61 6.59
C GLU A 213 -11.50 9.28 5.33
N TRP A 214 -10.66 9.96 4.54
CA TRP A 214 -11.14 10.92 3.53
C TRP A 214 -11.20 10.36 2.10
N TRP A 215 -10.63 9.19 1.82
CA TRP A 215 -10.63 8.61 0.47
C TRP A 215 -11.70 7.55 0.28
N ASP A 216 -11.96 7.26 -0.99
CA ASP A 216 -12.93 6.29 -1.43
C ASP A 216 -12.43 5.54 -2.67
N TRP A 217 -13.25 4.63 -3.21
CA TRP A 217 -13.02 4.11 -4.56
C TRP A 217 -13.05 5.25 -5.57
N HIS A 218 -12.09 5.26 -6.51
CA HIS A 218 -11.93 6.39 -7.42
C HIS A 218 -13.14 6.65 -8.32
N ASP A 219 -14.05 5.69 -8.46
CA ASP A 219 -15.26 5.77 -9.26
C ASP A 219 -16.53 6.07 -8.45
N GLU A 220 -16.42 6.30 -7.13
CA GLU A 220 -17.56 6.55 -6.22
C GLU A 220 -17.47 7.90 -5.47
N TYR A 221 -16.44 8.71 -5.75
CA TYR A 221 -16.36 10.06 -5.16
C TYR A 221 -17.61 10.90 -5.51
N GLY A 222 -18.33 11.33 -4.48
CA GLY A 222 -19.55 12.15 -4.59
C GLY A 222 -20.87 11.35 -4.58
N SER A 223 -20.82 10.03 -4.74
CA SER A 223 -21.95 9.11 -4.53
C SER A 223 -21.86 8.35 -3.21
N HIS A 224 -20.67 8.23 -2.64
CA HIS A 224 -20.41 7.48 -1.42
C HIS A 224 -19.63 8.31 -0.39
N GLU A 225 -19.81 7.95 0.89
CA GLU A 225 -19.10 8.58 2.01
C GLU A 225 -17.70 7.96 2.13
N PRO A 226 -16.64 8.76 2.24
CA PRO A 226 -15.29 8.26 2.36
C PRO A 226 -15.07 7.20 3.44
N SER A 227 -14.12 6.32 3.17
CA SER A 227 -13.89 5.12 3.96
C SER A 227 -13.25 5.40 5.30
N ARG A 228 -13.78 4.80 6.37
CA ARG A 228 -13.19 4.86 7.72
C ARG A 228 -12.34 3.64 8.11
N TRP A 229 -12.09 2.72 7.18
CA TRP A 229 -11.62 1.36 7.53
C TRP A 229 -10.31 1.30 8.34
N PHE A 230 -9.44 2.29 8.24
CA PHE A 230 -8.14 2.30 8.95
C PHE A 230 -8.10 3.28 10.14
N GLY A 231 -9.21 3.94 10.47
CA GLY A 231 -9.39 4.68 11.71
C GLY A 231 -9.47 3.76 12.93
N ASP A 232 -9.56 4.33 14.13
CA ASP A 232 -9.91 3.54 15.31
C ASP A 232 -11.33 2.96 15.16
N PRO A 233 -11.63 1.78 15.73
CA PRO A 233 -12.97 1.22 15.72
C PRO A 233 -13.98 2.27 16.19
N ASP A 234 -15.12 2.36 15.50
CA ASP A 234 -16.15 3.33 15.83
C ASP A 234 -16.77 2.93 17.17
N PRO A 235 -16.57 3.70 18.25
CA PRO A 235 -17.09 3.31 19.57
C PRO A 235 -18.62 3.28 19.61
N ASP A 236 -19.28 3.91 18.63
CA ASP A 236 -20.74 3.98 18.52
C ASP A 236 -21.33 2.92 17.56
N ASP A 237 -20.49 2.13 16.86
CA ASP A 237 -20.92 1.00 16.01
C ASP A 237 -20.58 -0.36 16.67
N PRO A 238 -21.57 -1.06 17.29
CA PRO A 238 -21.34 -2.34 17.95
C PRO A 238 -21.06 -3.49 16.97
N HIS A 239 -21.18 -3.26 15.66
CA HIS A 239 -20.92 -4.24 14.61
C HIS A 239 -19.66 -3.95 13.82
N ASP A 240 -18.85 -2.97 14.25
CA ASP A 240 -17.60 -2.65 13.60
C ASP A 240 -16.65 -3.88 13.58
N PRO A 241 -16.35 -4.44 12.39
CA PRO A 241 -15.55 -5.65 12.28
C PRO A 241 -14.05 -5.36 12.42
N ARG A 242 -13.64 -4.09 12.56
CA ARG A 242 -12.22 -3.70 12.62
C ARG A 242 -11.58 -4.24 13.90
N PRO A 243 -10.47 -4.97 13.80
CA PRO A 243 -9.74 -5.42 14.98
C PRO A 243 -9.16 -4.22 15.72
N VAL A 244 -9.19 -4.26 17.05
CA VAL A 244 -8.56 -3.25 17.90
C VAL A 244 -7.09 -3.14 17.51
N LYS A 245 -6.64 -1.94 17.11
CA LYS A 245 -5.23 -1.70 16.79
C LYS A 245 -4.38 -2.12 18.00
N PRO A 246 -3.37 -2.98 17.83
CA PRO A 246 -2.43 -3.23 18.91
C PRO A 246 -1.75 -1.92 19.30
N CYS A 247 -1.71 -1.62 20.59
CA CYS A 247 -0.92 -0.50 21.11
C CYS A 247 0.54 -0.70 20.67
N HIS A 248 1.03 0.14 19.78
CA HIS A 248 2.44 0.21 19.39
C HIS A 248 3.05 1.50 19.92
#